data_AF-A0A5C1DC18-F1
#
_entry.id   AF-A0A5C1DC18-F1
#
_cell.length_a   1.000
_cell.length_b   1.000
_cell.length_c   1.000
_cell.angle_alpha   90.00
_cell.angle_beta   90.00
_cell.angle_gamma   90.00
#
_symmetry.space_group_name_H-M   'P 1'
#
loop_
_entity.id
_entity.type
_entity.pdbx_description
1 polymer ?
#
loop_
_entity_poly.entity_id
_entity_poly.type
_entity_poly.pdbx_seq_one_letter_code
_entity_poly.pdbx_strand_id
1 'polypeptide(L)'
;MLRKWLLAAVALCEAASVWAACEKTVSPVYPPSVLAAHPIKVKVTVFFDTGEDGLVSKLVRLDFNEAMDETDRNAFKASIDTALKQYKCAPNAHLKQLFGFAFD
;
A
#
# COMPACT_ATOMS: atom_id res chain seq x y z
N MET A 1 -19.01 -25.56 17.42
CA MET A 1 -17.67 -25.38 16.82
C MET A 1 -17.86 -24.81 15.42
N LEU A 2 -17.71 -23.49 15.21
CA LEU A 2 -17.70 -22.89 13.87
C LEU A 2 -16.38 -22.10 13.72
N ARG A 3 -15.40 -22.70 13.05
CA ARG A 3 -14.20 -22.01 12.58
C ARG A 3 -14.60 -21.18 11.36
N LYS A 4 -14.80 -19.88 11.58
CA LYS A 4 -14.98 -18.85 10.55
C LYS A 4 -13.63 -18.68 9.85
N TRP A 5 -13.53 -19.12 8.60
CA TRP A 5 -12.36 -18.88 7.76
C TRP A 5 -12.36 -17.40 7.39
N LEU A 6 -11.44 -16.61 7.96
CA LEU A 6 -11.10 -15.30 7.42
C LEU A 6 -10.32 -15.53 6.12
N LEU A 7 -10.98 -15.34 4.98
CA LEU A 7 -10.30 -15.07 3.72
C LEU A 7 -9.72 -13.66 3.85
N ALA A 8 -8.46 -13.58 4.26
CA ALA A 8 -7.70 -12.35 4.16
C ALA A 8 -7.39 -12.13 2.68
N ALA A 9 -7.97 -11.10 2.06
CA ALA A 9 -7.51 -10.63 0.75
C ALA A 9 -6.08 -10.13 0.92
N VAL A 10 -5.11 -10.91 0.45
CA VAL A 10 -3.68 -10.60 0.51
C VAL A 10 -3.33 -9.82 -0.74
N ALA A 11 -2.88 -8.57 -0.59
CA ALA A 11 -2.24 -7.83 -1.65
C ALA A 11 -0.97 -8.59 -2.10
N LEU A 12 -1.01 -9.21 -3.28
CA LEU A 12 0.15 -9.82 -3.92
C LEU A 12 1.15 -8.71 -4.28
N CYS A 13 2.23 -8.64 -3.50
CA CYS A 13 3.26 -7.62 -3.62
C CYS A 13 4.32 -8.10 -4.63
N GLU A 14 4.11 -7.87 -5.92
CA GLU A 14 5.20 -7.98 -6.92
C GLU A 14 6.10 -6.74 -6.77
N ALA A 15 7.01 -6.79 -5.80
CA ALA A 15 7.88 -5.68 -5.42
C ALA A 15 9.32 -5.92 -5.90
N ALA A 16 9.59 -5.73 -7.19
CA ALA A 16 10.90 -6.04 -7.77
C ALA A 16 12.03 -5.02 -7.44
N SER A 17 11.81 -3.95 -6.65
CA SER A 17 12.86 -2.92 -6.47
C SER A 17 12.96 -2.23 -5.10
N VAL A 18 12.25 -2.68 -4.05
CA VAL A 18 12.22 -1.98 -2.75
C VAL A 18 12.58 -2.85 -1.56
N TRP A 19 12.49 -4.17 -1.71
CA TRP A 19 12.94 -5.11 -0.68
C TRP A 19 14.45 -4.99 -0.38
N ALA A 20 15.25 -4.52 -1.34
CA ALA A 20 16.66 -4.24 -1.12
C ALA A 20 16.91 -2.94 -0.33
N ALA A 21 15.93 -2.03 -0.27
CA ALA A 21 16.06 -0.72 0.37
C ALA A 21 15.26 -0.61 1.68
N CYS A 22 14.40 -1.58 1.99
CA CYS A 22 13.56 -1.57 3.19
C CYS A 22 13.77 -2.82 4.04
N GLU A 23 14.25 -2.63 5.26
CA GLU A 23 14.38 -3.69 6.28
C GLU A 23 13.01 -4.20 6.74
N LYS A 24 12.00 -3.32 6.73
CA LYS A 24 10.64 -3.65 7.10
C LYS A 24 9.64 -3.01 6.15
N THR A 25 8.80 -3.84 5.56
CA THR A 25 7.64 -3.44 4.75
C THR A 25 6.38 -4.13 5.26
N VAL A 26 5.26 -3.43 5.19
CA VAL A 26 3.93 -3.95 5.52
C VAL A 26 3.01 -3.73 4.33
N SER A 27 2.26 -4.76 3.91
CA SER A 27 1.28 -4.59 2.84
C SER A 27 0.09 -3.76 3.32
N PRO A 28 -0.37 -2.77 2.56
CA PRO A 28 -1.60 -2.05 2.87
C PRO A 28 -2.81 -2.98 2.81
N VAL A 29 -3.80 -2.69 3.65
CA VAL A 29 -5.05 -3.45 3.72
C VAL A 29 -6.00 -2.96 2.63
N TYR A 30 -6.68 -3.84 1.91
CA TYR A 30 -7.69 -3.41 0.94
C TYR A 30 -8.77 -2.56 1.65
N PRO A 31 -9.11 -1.35 1.19
CA PRO A 31 -10.09 -0.50 1.85
C PRO A 31 -11.47 -1.18 1.95
N PRO A 32 -12.00 -1.43 3.16
CA PRO A 32 -13.28 -2.15 3.31
C PRO A 32 -14.47 -1.43 2.69
N SER A 33 -14.45 -0.09 2.67
CA SER A 33 -15.49 0.72 2.04
C SER A 33 -15.60 0.46 0.54
N VAL A 34 -14.46 0.40 -0.15
CA VAL A 34 -14.39 0.11 -1.58
C VAL A 34 -14.76 -1.36 -1.83
N LEU A 35 -14.28 -2.28 -0.99
CA LEU A 35 -14.57 -3.71 -1.15
C LEU A 35 -16.07 -4.01 -1.05
N ALA A 36 -16.76 -3.34 -0.14
CA ALA A 36 -18.19 -3.54 0.10
C ALA A 36 -19.09 -2.84 -0.92
N ALA A 37 -18.69 -1.65 -1.40
CA ALA A 37 -19.50 -0.88 -2.34
C ALA A 37 -19.31 -1.35 -3.79
N HIS A 38 -18.06 -1.46 -4.25
CA HIS A 38 -17.71 -1.82 -5.61
C HIS A 38 -16.25 -2.29 -5.67
N PRO A 39 -16.00 -3.62 -5.60
CA PRO A 39 -14.64 -4.13 -5.57
C PRO A 39 -13.92 -3.87 -6.91
N ILE A 40 -12.78 -3.17 -6.86
CA ILE A 40 -11.96 -2.79 -8.02
C ILE A 40 -10.56 -3.39 -7.85
N LYS A 41 -10.06 -4.04 -8.90
CA LYS A 41 -8.65 -4.47 -8.95
C LYS A 41 -7.81 -3.27 -9.38
N VAL A 42 -6.87 -2.85 -8.54
CA VAL A 42 -6.08 -1.64 -8.80
C VAL A 42 -4.62 -1.86 -8.39
N LYS A 43 -3.71 -1.32 -9.20
CA LYS A 43 -2.29 -1.19 -8.90
C LYS A 43 -1.97 0.26 -8.59
N VAL A 44 -1.32 0.49 -7.46
CA VAL A 44 -0.93 1.83 -7.01
C VAL A 44 0.58 1.91 -6.90
N THR A 45 1.20 2.80 -7.68
CA THR A 45 2.62 3.13 -7.54
C THR A 45 2.76 4.28 -6.55
N VAL A 46 3.58 4.07 -5.55
CA VAL A 46 3.76 4.97 -4.40
C VAL A 46 5.19 5.46 -4.39
N PHE A 47 5.35 6.79 -4.37
CA PHE A 47 6.64 7.45 -4.23
C PHE A 47 6.70 8.12 -2.86
N PHE A 48 7.75 7.84 -2.10
CA PHE A 48 7.91 8.36 -0.74
C PHE A 48 9.36 8.62 -0.40
N ASP A 49 9.58 9.56 0.52
CA ASP A 49 10.89 9.89 1.07
C ASP A 49 11.05 9.29 2.47
N THR A 50 12.28 8.94 2.83
CA THR A 50 12.65 8.51 4.18
C THR A 50 13.51 9.57 4.87
N GLY A 51 13.41 9.69 6.19
CA GLY A 51 14.25 10.56 7.01
C GLY A 51 15.62 9.96 7.30
N GLU A 52 16.43 10.66 8.09
CA GLU A 52 17.74 10.18 8.58
C GLU A 52 17.63 8.93 9.45
N ASP A 53 16.49 8.74 10.09
CA ASP A 53 16.16 7.56 10.87
C ASP A 53 15.64 6.41 9.99
N GLY A 54 15.53 6.57 8.67
CA GLY A 54 15.00 5.54 7.78
C GLY A 54 13.49 5.31 7.91
N LEU A 55 12.77 6.10 8.71
CA LEU A 55 11.30 6.10 8.72
C LEU A 55 10.79 6.90 7.53
N VAL A 56 9.58 6.59 7.06
CA VAL A 56 8.94 7.37 5.99
C VAL A 56 8.64 8.77 6.52
N SER A 57 9.25 9.78 5.91
CA SER A 57 9.10 11.19 6.29
C SER A 57 8.00 11.87 5.49
N LYS A 58 7.83 11.49 4.21
CA LYS A 58 6.89 12.15 3.31
C LYS A 58 6.35 11.19 2.25
N LEU A 59 5.04 11.21 2.06
CA LEU A 59 4.42 10.70 0.84
C LEU A 59 4.55 11.75 -0.27
N VAL A 60 5.21 11.40 -1.36
CA VAL A 60 5.47 12.32 -2.48
C VAL A 60 4.34 12.27 -3.50
N ARG A 61 3.97 11.06 -3.94
CA ARG A 61 2.98 10.86 -4.99
C ARG A 61 2.36 9.46 -4.96
N LEU A 62 1.11 9.38 -5.39
CA LEU A 62 0.41 8.14 -5.70
C LEU A 62 -0.05 8.15 -7.15
N ASP A 63 0.29 7.10 -7.88
CA ASP A 63 -0.16 6.86 -9.25
C ASP A 63 -1.03 5.61 -9.29
N PHE A 64 -2.30 5.81 -9.65
CA PHE A 64 -3.28 4.75 -9.80
C PHE A 64 -3.32 4.33 -11.27
N ASN A 65 -3.26 3.03 -11.54
CA ASN A 65 -3.35 2.50 -12.90
C ASN A 65 -4.79 2.50 -13.45
N GLU A 66 -5.80 2.72 -12.61
CA GLU A 66 -7.21 2.77 -12.98
C GLU A 66 -7.79 4.17 -12.81
N ALA A 67 -8.79 4.50 -13.64
CA ALA A 67 -9.66 5.63 -13.38
C ALA A 67 -10.57 5.31 -12.20
N MET A 68 -10.59 6.19 -11.20
CA MET A 68 -11.37 6.03 -9.97
C MET A 68 -11.72 7.40 -9.43
N ASP A 69 -12.85 7.48 -8.75
CA ASP A 69 -13.31 8.70 -8.10
C ASP A 69 -12.40 9.10 -6.94
N GLU A 70 -12.61 10.32 -6.44
CA GLU A 70 -11.79 10.86 -5.36
C GLU A 70 -12.00 10.12 -4.04
N THR A 71 -13.21 9.61 -3.80
CA THR A 71 -13.57 8.89 -2.57
C THR A 71 -12.76 7.59 -2.45
N ASP A 72 -12.69 6.80 -3.52
CA ASP A 72 -11.91 5.57 -3.58
C ASP A 72 -10.41 5.87 -3.47
N ARG A 73 -9.93 6.86 -4.23
CA ARG A 73 -8.52 7.30 -4.18
C ARG A 73 -8.09 7.62 -2.75
N ASN A 74 -8.93 8.36 -2.03
CA ASN A 74 -8.68 8.74 -0.64
C ASN A 74 -8.69 7.52 0.29
N ALA A 75 -9.57 6.54 0.05
CA ALA A 75 -9.61 5.31 0.83
C ALA A 75 -8.35 4.45 0.65
N PHE A 76 -7.87 4.27 -0.59
CA PHE A 76 -6.60 3.58 -0.86
C PHE A 76 -5.41 4.35 -0.29
N LYS A 77 -5.38 5.68 -0.45
CA LYS A 77 -4.36 6.54 0.14
C LYS A 77 -4.27 6.36 1.65
N ALA A 78 -5.41 6.39 2.36
CA ALA A 78 -5.43 6.24 3.82
C ALA A 78 -4.88 4.88 4.27
N SER A 79 -5.17 3.81 3.52
CA SER A 79 -4.62 2.48 3.78
C SER A 79 -3.10 2.43 3.55
N ILE A 80 -2.64 2.99 2.43
CA ILE A 80 -1.21 3.09 2.10
C ILE A 80 -0.47 3.90 3.16
N ASP A 81 -0.99 5.07 3.56
CA ASP A 81 -0.40 5.90 4.61
C ASP A 81 -0.28 5.13 5.93
N THR A 82 -1.28 4.32 6.27
CA THR A 82 -1.25 3.49 7.49
C THR A 82 -0.16 2.43 7.42
N ALA A 83 0.04 1.81 6.25
CA ALA A 83 1.10 0.85 6.03
C ALA A 83 2.49 1.51 6.10
N LEU A 84 2.69 2.64 5.41
CA LEU A 84 3.95 3.36 5.35
C LEU A 84 4.45 3.82 6.72
N LYS A 85 3.55 4.13 7.68
CA LYS A 85 3.94 4.44 9.07
C LYS A 85 4.69 3.31 9.78
N GLN A 86 4.60 2.08 9.28
CA GLN A 86 5.27 0.91 9.84
C GLN A 86 6.55 0.53 9.10
N TYR A 87 6.94 1.30 8.07
CA TYR A 87 8.09 1.00 7.24
C TYR A 87 9.37 1.43 7.92
N LYS A 88 10.44 0.68 7.65
CA LYS A 88 11.81 1.04 7.99
C LYS A 88 12.68 0.74 6.78
N CYS A 89 13.33 1.77 6.26
CA CYS A 89 14.08 1.72 5.02
C CYS A 89 15.42 2.45 5.12
N ALA A 90 16.17 2.45 4.01
CA ALA A 90 17.40 3.20 3.87
C ALA A 90 17.16 4.67 4.23
N PRO A 91 17.99 5.29 5.08
CA PRO A 91 17.89 6.71 5.42
C PRO A 91 18.04 7.64 4.21
N ASN A 92 17.35 8.79 4.26
CA ASN A 92 17.45 9.87 3.26
C ASN A 92 17.27 9.41 1.80
N ALA A 93 16.40 8.42 1.58
CA ALA A 93 16.17 7.80 0.29
C ALA A 93 14.85 8.25 -0.32
N HIS A 94 14.83 8.39 -1.65
CA HIS A 94 13.62 8.52 -2.43
C HIS A 94 13.26 7.15 -3.01
N LEU A 95 12.15 6.57 -2.56
CA LEU A 95 11.78 5.19 -2.86
C LEU A 95 10.46 5.12 -3.62
N LYS A 96 10.34 4.08 -4.45
CA LYS A 96 9.15 3.77 -5.26
C LYS A 96 8.69 2.35 -4.98
N GLN A 97 7.43 2.17 -4.61
CA GLN A 97 6.81 0.88 -4.30
C GLN A 97 5.52 0.69 -5.09
N LEU A 98 5.32 -0.50 -5.67
CA LEU A 98 4.07 -0.89 -6.31
C LEU A 98 3.24 -1.74 -5.34
N PHE A 99 1.96 -1.41 -5.18
CA PHE A 99 0.99 -2.23 -4.46
C PHE A 99 -0.08 -2.73 -5.40
N GLY A 100 -0.29 -4.04 -5.45
CA GLY A 100 -1.43 -4.65 -6.13
C GLY A 100 -2.55 -4.93 -5.15
N PHE A 101 -3.69 -4.25 -5.32
CA PHE A 101 -4.93 -4.53 -4.61
C PHE A 101 -5.79 -5.41 -5.50
N ALA A 102 -5.94 -6.67 -5.10
CA ALA A 102 -6.77 -7.65 -5.77
C ALA A 102 -7.61 -8.41 -4.74
N PHE A 103 -8.68 -9.04 -5.24
CA PHE A 103 -9.55 -9.95 -4.52
C PHE A 103 -9.64 -11.23 -5.35
N ASP A 104 -9.58 -12.37 -4.66
CA ASP A 104 -9.76 -13.71 -5.23
C ASP A 104 -11.25 -14.05 -5.37
#